data_AF-A0A3B7LC42-F1
#
_entry.id   AF-A0A3B7LC42-F1
#
_cell.length_a   1.000
_cell.length_b   1.000
_cell.length_c   1.000
_cell.angle_alpha   90.00
_cell.angle_beta   90.00
_cell.angle_gamma   90.00
#
_symmetry.space_group_name_H-M   'P 1'
#
loop_
_entity.id
_entity.type
_entity.pdbx_description
1 polymer ?
#
loop_
_entity_poly.entity_id
_entity_poly.type
_entity_poly.pdbx_seq_one_letter_code
_entity_poly.pdbx_strand_id
1 'polypeptide(L)' 'MPALFVRTKRRFKSRRRAGHRFDRNGHGIALEALSAEEVAALKADPALEVEECTFPAEPDEPETT' A
#
# COMPACT_ATOMS: atom_id res chain seq x y z
N MET A 1 -4.06 6.28 -10.85
CA MET A 1 -5.07 6.11 -9.77
C MET A 1 -4.46 6.48 -8.42
N PRO A 2 -5.21 7.15 -7.52
CA PRO A 2 -4.72 7.47 -6.18
C PRO A 2 -4.56 6.19 -5.35
N ALA A 3 -3.48 6.13 -4.57
CA ALA A 3 -3.10 4.94 -3.81
C ALA A 3 -2.27 5.30 -2.57
N LEU A 4 -2.06 4.29 -1.73
CA LEU A 4 -1.15 4.34 -0.60
C LEU A 4 0.00 3.39 -0.85
N PHE A 5 1.21 3.89 -0.73
CA PHE A 5 2.40 3.08 -0.65
C PHE A 5 2.70 2.79 0.83
N VAL A 6 2.64 1.51 1.20
CA VAL A 6 2.82 1.06 2.58
C VAL A 6 4.05 0.18 2.67
N ARG A 7 5.04 0.57 3.47
CA ARG A 7 6.21 -0.25 3.78
C ARG A 7 6.48 -0.31 5.28
N THR A 8 7.28 -1.26 5.73
CA THR A 8 7.77 -1.25 7.11
C THR A 8 8.88 -0.23 7.28
N LYS A 9 8.87 0.53 8.39
CA LYS A 9 9.99 1.40 8.77
C LYS A 9 11.28 0.60 8.89
N ARG A 10 12.43 1.24 8.67
CA ARG A 10 13.77 0.62 8.68
C ARG A 10 14.06 -0.26 9.91
N ARG A 11 13.55 0.11 11.09
CA ARG A 11 13.72 -0.67 12.34
C ARG A 11 12.98 -2.01 12.34
N PHE A 12 11.93 -2.14 11.53
CA PHE A 12 11.14 -3.36 11.42
C PHE A 12 11.51 -4.11 10.14
N LYS A 13 11.56 -5.44 10.22
CA LYS A 13 11.86 -6.30 9.05
C LYS A 13 10.58 -6.66 8.28
N SER A 14 9.50 -6.93 9.01
CA SER A 14 8.19 -7.18 8.44
C SER A 14 7.10 -6.97 9.50
N ARG A 15 5.89 -6.65 9.06
CA ARG A 15 4.71 -6.45 9.92
C ARG A 15 3.53 -7.17 9.28
N ARG A 16 2.84 -8.03 10.04
CA ARG A 16 1.62 -8.70 9.58
C ARG A 16 0.40 -7.98 10.12
N ARG A 17 -0.57 -7.69 9.25
CA ARG A 17 -1.85 -7.10 9.61
C ARG A 17 -2.91 -7.45 8.58
N ALA A 18 -4.14 -7.71 9.04
CA ALA A 18 -5.28 -8.06 8.17
C ALA A 18 -4.93 -9.18 7.16
N GLY A 19 -4.16 -10.19 7.60
CA GLY A 19 -3.69 -11.28 6.75
C GLY A 19 -2.54 -10.94 5.79
N HIS A 20 -2.28 -9.66 5.54
CA HIS A 20 -1.18 -9.22 4.67
C HIS A 20 0.13 -9.06 5.42
N ARG A 21 1.26 -9.31 4.75
CA ARG A 21 2.61 -9.15 5.29
C ARG A 21 3.30 -7.99 4.59
N PHE A 22 3.42 -6.87 5.30
CA PHE A 22 4.23 -5.74 4.88
C PHE A 22 5.71 -6.02 5.16
N ASP A 23 6.57 -5.57 4.26
CA ASP A 23 8.02 -5.61 4.39
C ASP A 23 8.65 -4.27 3.95
N ARG A 24 9.97 -4.25 3.82
CA ARG A 24 10.73 -3.03 3.46
C ARG A 24 10.64 -2.67 1.97
N ASN A 25 10.28 -3.62 1.10
CA ASN A 25 10.11 -3.34 -0.32
C ASN A 25 8.91 -2.44 -0.53
N GLY A 26 7.90 -2.58 0.33
CA GLY A 26 6.67 -1.80 0.28
C GLY A 26 5.68 -2.34 -0.73
N HIS A 27 4.42 -1.98 -0.54
CA HIS A 27 3.32 -2.41 -1.38
C HIS A 27 2.40 -1.24 -1.69
N GLY A 28 1.99 -1.14 -2.95
CA GLY A 28 0.96 -0.19 -3.37
C GLY A 28 -0.43 -0.76 -3.12
N ILE A 29 -1.30 0.01 -2.48
CA ILE A 29 -2.70 -0.35 -2.28
C ILE A 29 -3.55 0.77 -2.85
N ALA A 30 -4.44 0.44 -3.77
CA ALA A 30 -5.37 1.42 -4.34
C ALA A 30 -6.27 1.99 -3.24
N LEU A 31 -6.47 3.32 -3.23
CA LEU A 31 -7.28 3.97 -2.20
C LEU A 31 -8.74 3.52 -2.24
N GLU A 32 -9.25 3.16 -3.42
CA GLU A 32 -10.60 2.62 -3.61
C GLU A 32 -10.82 1.24 -2.96
N ALA A 33 -9.74 0.49 -2.73
CA ALA A 33 -9.78 -0.83 -2.10
C ALA A 33 -9.72 -0.76 -0.57
N LEU A 34 -9.56 0.45 0.00
CA LEU A 34 -9.46 0.67 1.45
C LEU A 34 -10.57 1.61 1.92
N SER A 35 -11.19 1.25 3.04
CA SER A 35 -12.05 2.17 3.78
C SER A 35 -11.23 3.26 4.48
N ALA A 36 -11.85 4.40 4.78
CA ALA A 36 -11.21 5.49 5.50
C ALA A 36 -10.67 5.05 6.88
N GLU A 37 -11.35 4.11 7.54
CA GLU A 37 -10.91 3.53 8.81
C GLU A 37 -9.63 2.71 8.65
N GLU A 38 -9.53 1.89 7.61
CA GLU A 38 -8.33 1.09 7.31
C GLU A 38 -7.13 1.98 6.98
N VAL A 39 -7.35 3.06 6.22
CA VAL A 39 -6.32 4.07 5.93
C VAL A 39 -5.82 4.71 7.22
N ALA A 40 -6.73 5.15 8.09
CA ALA A 40 -6.37 5.72 9.39
C ALA A 40 -5.61 4.71 10.25
N ALA A 41 -6.04 3.45 10.23
CA ALA A 41 -5.40 2.39 10.98
C ALA A 41 -3.98 2.13 10.47
N LEU A 42 -3.74 2.14 9.16
CA LEU A 42 -2.41 1.98 8.55
C LEU A 42 -1.48 3.14 8.92
N LYS A 43 -1.98 4.38 8.84
CA LYS A 43 -1.23 5.59 9.24
C LYS A 43 -0.89 5.60 10.74
N ALA A 44 -1.74 5.00 11.57
CA ALA A 44 -1.50 4.88 13.01
C ALA A 44 -0.53 3.74 13.41
N ASP A 45 -0.20 2.79 12.52
CA ASP A 45 0.69 1.69 12.89
C ASP A 45 2.14 2.20 13.04
N PRO A 46 2.75 2.10 14.23
CA PRO A 46 4.08 2.65 14.48
C PRO A 46 5.18 1.93 13.68
N ALA A 47 4.93 0.71 13.20
CA ALA A 47 5.88 -0.08 12.42
C ALA A 47 5.81 0.19 10.91
N LEU A 48 4.77 0.87 10.44
CA LEU A 48 4.54 1.15 9.02
C LEU A 48 4.85 2.61 8.68
N GLU A 49 5.29 2.82 7.46
CA GLU A 49 5.45 4.10 6.81
C GLU A 49 4.49 4.10 5.62
N VAL A 50 3.56 5.06 5.62
CA VAL A 50 2.47 5.17 4.65
C VAL A 50 2.64 6.49 3.92
N GLU A 51 2.81 6.41 2.61
CA GLU A 51 2.95 7.56 1.72
C GLU A 51 1.78 7.58 0.74
N GLU A 52 1.20 8.76 0.52
CA GLU A 52 0.17 8.95 -0.52
C GLU A 52 0.88 9.04 -1.87
N CYS A 53 0.50 8.17 -2.80
CA CYS A 53 1.09 8.10 -4.12
C CYS A 53 0.02 7.95 -5.20
N THR A 54 0.41 8.22 -6.44
CA THR A 54 -0.44 8.00 -7.60
C THR A 54 0.27 6.96 -8.45
N PHE A 55 -0.29 5.76 -8.57
CA PHE A 55 0.24 4.80 -9.55
C PHE A 55 -0.24 5.22 -10.94
N PRO A 56 0.63 5.19 -11.97
CA PRO A 56 0.15 5.22 -13.34
C PRO A 56 -0.79 4.02 -13.47
N ALA A 57 -2.06 4.26 -13.81
CA ALA A 57 -2.87 3.17 -14.29
C ALA A 57 -2.18 2.75 -15.59
N GLU A 58 -1.60 1.55 -15.63
CA GLU A 58 -1.13 1.02 -16.91
C GLU A 58 -2.33 1.11 -17.86
N PRO A 59 -2.18 1.77 -19.02
CA PRO A 59 -3.22 1.66 -20.03
C PRO A 59 -3.37 0.16 -20.31
N ASP A 60 -4.61 -0.34 -20.27
CA ASP A 60 -4.96 -1.66 -20.81
C ASP A 60 -4.08 -1.91 -22.04
N GLU A 61 -3.11 -2.82 -21.93
CA GLU A 61 -2.39 -3.27 -23.11
C GLU A 61 -3.47 -3.90 -24.00
N PRO A 62 -3.76 -3.37 -25.20
CA PRO A 62 -4.69 -4.05 -26.07
C PRO A 62 -4.08 -5.40 -26.41
N GLU A 63 -4.75 -6.49 -26.01
CA GLU A 63 -4.49 -7.84 -26.51
C GLU A 63 -4.29 -7.74 -28.02
N THR A 64 -3.04 -7.91 -28.46
CA THR A 64 -2.74 -7.94 -29.89
C THR A 64 -3.03 -9.36 -30.34
N THR A 65 -4.15 -9.49 -31.07
CA THR A 65 -4.64 -10.71 -31.73
C THR A 65 -3.61 -11.31 -32.69
#